data_AF-A0A929TRI2-F1
#
_entry.id   AF-A0A929TRI2-F1
#
_cell.length_a   1.000
_cell.length_b   1.000
_cell.length_c   1.000
_cell.angle_alpha   90.00
_cell.angle_beta   90.00
_cell.angle_gamma   90.00
#
_symmetry.space_group_name_H-M   'P 1'
#
loop_
_entity.id
_entity.type
_entity.pdbx_description
1 polymer ?
#
loop_
_entity_poly.entity_id
_entity_poly.type
_entity_poly.pdbx_seq_one_letter_code
_entity_poly.pdbx_strand_id
1 'polypeptide(L)'
;MQIKDMLKRLKLIEKEMDEKENMSEYWMDEEHQDFEKAAGYEAEADVLYREVYELSDRIANAIVIITGGHIDKVTARMMMTNKREDVERILNKSFSSACF
;
A
#
# COMPACT_ATOMS: atom_id res chain seq x y z
N MET A 1 1.12 -14.51 -5.85
CA MET A 1 1.85 -13.77 -4.82
C MET A 1 1.20 -14.09 -3.48
N GLN A 2 1.97 -14.52 -2.46
CA GLN A 2 1.39 -14.78 -1.14
C GLN A 2 1.04 -13.44 -0.45
N ILE A 3 0.08 -13.44 0.48
CA ILE A 3 -0.34 -12.21 1.17
C ILE A 3 0.84 -11.52 1.89
N LYS A 4 1.75 -12.31 2.46
CA LYS A 4 2.97 -11.79 3.08
C LYS A 4 3.86 -11.04 2.08
N ASP A 5 3.96 -11.54 0.85
CA ASP A 5 4.71 -10.87 -0.22
C ASP A 5 3.98 -9.60 -0.68
N MET A 6 2.64 -9.64 -0.72
CA MET A 6 1.82 -8.46 -1.03
C MET A 6 2.00 -7.35 -0.01
N LEU A 7 2.01 -7.68 1.29
CA LEU A 7 2.23 -6.70 2.37
C LEU A 7 3.63 -6.08 2.30
N LYS A 8 4.65 -6.90 2.03
CA LYS A 8 6.02 -6.43 1.82
C LYS A 8 6.11 -5.53 0.59
N ARG A 9 5.52 -5.94 -0.53
CA ARG A 9 5.48 -5.14 -1.76
C ARG A 9 4.77 -3.83 -1.51
N LEU A 10 3.60 -3.84 -0.88
CA LEU A 10 2.84 -2.66 -0.53
C LEU A 10 3.69 -1.66 0.28
N LYS A 11 4.42 -2.13 1.29
CA LYS A 11 5.32 -1.26 2.09
C LYS A 11 6.45 -0.65 1.26
N LEU A 12 6.99 -1.40 0.30
CA LEU A 12 8.04 -0.90 -0.59
C LEU A 12 7.52 0.18 -1.54
N ILE A 13 6.36 -0.05 -2.16
CA ILE A 13 5.78 0.90 -3.11
C ILE A 13 5.23 2.15 -2.43
N GLU A 14 4.71 2.04 -1.19
CA GLU A 14 4.32 3.22 -0.40
C GLU A 14 5.54 4.11 -0.15
N LYS A 15 6.68 3.52 0.25
CA LYS A 15 7.93 4.27 0.45
C LYS A 15 8.44 4.90 -0.85
N GLU A 16 8.38 4.15 -1.96
CA GLU A 16 8.82 4.65 -3.26
C GLU A 16 7.91 5.79 -3.74
N MET A 17 6.60 5.67 -3.54
CA MET A 17 5.61 6.71 -3.86
C MET A 17 5.90 7.98 -3.08
N ASP A 18 6.08 7.88 -1.75
CA ASP A 18 6.45 9.02 -0.91
C ASP A 18 7.76 9.67 -1.39
N GLU A 19 8.76 8.88 -1.81
CA GLU A 19 10.00 9.41 -2.39
C GLU A 19 9.76 10.19 -3.67
N LYS A 20 8.88 9.72 -4.57
CA LYS A 20 8.53 10.42 -5.81
C LYS A 20 7.78 11.71 -5.55
N GLU A 21 6.83 11.71 -4.61
CA GLU A 21 6.13 12.94 -4.19
C GLU A 21 7.11 13.98 -3.64
N ASN A 22 7.99 13.58 -2.71
CA ASN A 22 9.01 14.48 -2.15
C ASN A 22 9.94 15.04 -3.24
N MET A 23 10.30 14.23 -4.25
CA MET A 23 11.10 14.71 -5.37
C MET A 23 10.33 15.68 -6.26
N SER A 24 9.03 15.44 -6.50
CA SER A 24 8.17 16.37 -7.22
C SER A 24 8.12 17.72 -6.51
N GLU A 25 7.82 17.72 -5.20
CA GLU A 25 7.79 18.93 -4.36
C GLU A 25 9.13 19.67 -4.36
N TYR A 26 10.25 18.95 -4.24
CA TYR A 26 11.60 19.53 -4.28
C TYR A 26 11.86 20.33 -5.57
N TRP A 27 11.44 19.81 -6.73
CA TRP A 27 11.61 20.52 -8.00
C TRP A 27 10.61 21.64 -8.23
N MET A 28 9.48 21.64 -7.51
CA MET A 28 8.51 22.74 -7.50
C MET A 28 8.92 23.91 -6.60
N ASP A 29 9.82 23.67 -5.65
CA ASP A 29 10.31 24.69 -4.71
C ASP A 29 10.84 25.93 -5.44
N GLU A 30 10.62 27.11 -4.85
CA GLU A 30 10.98 28.41 -5.43
C GLU A 30 12.48 28.52 -5.77
N GLU A 31 13.34 27.77 -5.08
CA GLU A 31 14.78 27.74 -5.35
C GLU A 31 15.14 26.97 -6.65
N HIS A 32 14.34 25.98 -7.05
CA HIS A 32 14.66 25.06 -8.15
C HIS A 32 13.80 25.31 -9.40
N GLN A 33 12.47 25.38 -9.23
CA GLN A 33 11.47 25.65 -10.28
C GLN A 33 11.64 24.86 -11.59
N ASP A 34 12.02 23.59 -11.50
CA ASP A 34 12.09 22.69 -12.66
C ASP A 34 10.77 21.93 -12.79
N PHE A 35 9.77 22.60 -13.35
CA PHE A 35 8.41 22.06 -13.46
C PHE A 35 8.31 20.82 -14.37
N GLU A 36 9.21 20.67 -15.35
CA GLU A 36 9.24 19.46 -16.18
C GLU A 36 9.72 18.25 -15.37
N LYS A 37 10.76 18.40 -14.54
CA LYS A 37 11.17 17.35 -13.61
C LYS A 37 10.10 17.06 -12.57
N ALA A 38 9.51 18.10 -11.99
CA ALA A 38 8.43 17.95 -11.01
C ALA A 38 7.26 17.13 -11.58
N ALA A 39 6.79 17.49 -12.77
CA ALA A 39 5.72 16.76 -13.47
C ALA A 39 6.11 15.32 -13.81
N GLY A 40 7.39 15.06 -14.12
CA GLY A 40 7.91 13.71 -14.31
C GLY A 40 7.78 12.85 -13.05
N TYR A 41 8.21 13.38 -11.89
CA TYR A 41 8.08 12.67 -10.61
C TYR A 41 6.62 12.51 -10.17
N GLU A 42 5.76 13.50 -10.42
CA GLU A 42 4.32 13.41 -10.15
C GLU A 42 3.69 12.27 -10.97
N ALA A 43 4.00 12.19 -12.27
CA ALA A 43 3.51 11.11 -13.12
C ALA A 43 4.00 9.72 -12.68
N GLU A 44 5.23 9.61 -12.15
CA GLU A 44 5.74 8.38 -11.55
C GLU A 44 5.00 8.02 -10.25
N ALA A 45 4.75 9.01 -9.37
CA ALA A 45 3.96 8.84 -8.16
C ALA A 45 2.53 8.36 -8.49
N ASP A 46 1.88 8.90 -9.52
CA ASP A 46 0.54 8.51 -9.99
C ASP A 46 0.45 7.04 -10.43
N VAL A 47 1.53 6.49 -10.99
CA VAL A 47 1.60 5.06 -11.32
C VAL A 47 1.66 4.24 -10.05
N LEU A 48 2.50 4.65 -9.08
CA LEU A 48 2.66 3.96 -7.81
C LEU A 48 1.38 4.03 -6.96
N TYR A 49 0.67 5.16 -6.96
CA TYR A 49 -0.64 5.32 -6.32
C TYR A 49 -1.65 4.26 -6.77
N ARG A 50 -1.70 4.01 -8.09
CA ARG A 50 -2.57 2.97 -8.65
C ARG A 50 -2.16 1.58 -8.16
N GLU A 51 -0.87 1.27 -8.13
CA GLU A 51 -0.38 -0.01 -7.61
C GLU A 51 -0.69 -0.19 -6.11
N VAL A 52 -0.50 0.86 -5.29
CA VAL A 52 -0.85 0.89 -3.86
C VAL A 52 -2.33 0.59 -3.68
N TYR A 53 -3.19 1.25 -4.46
CA TYR A 53 -4.64 1.06 -4.38
C TYR A 53 -5.05 -0.37 -4.73
N GLU A 54 -4.53 -0.92 -5.82
CA GLU A 54 -4.84 -2.28 -6.27
C GLU A 54 -4.37 -3.35 -5.27
N LEU A 55 -3.15 -3.22 -4.75
CA LEU A 55 -2.62 -4.15 -3.75
C LEU A 55 -3.40 -4.06 -2.44
N SER A 56 -3.72 -2.86 -1.99
CA SER A 56 -4.57 -2.64 -0.81
C SER A 56 -5.94 -3.27 -0.99
N ASP A 57 -6.55 -3.16 -2.18
CA ASP A 57 -7.83 -3.79 -2.49
C ASP A 57 -7.76 -5.32 -2.37
N ARG A 58 -6.73 -5.91 -2.97
CA ARG A 58 -6.53 -7.37 -2.96
C ARG A 58 -6.29 -7.89 -1.54
N ILE A 59 -5.50 -7.18 -0.73
CA ILE A 59 -5.27 -7.54 0.68
C ILE A 59 -6.57 -7.43 1.47
N ALA A 60 -7.36 -6.36 1.28
CA ALA A 60 -8.65 -6.21 1.93
C ALA A 60 -9.62 -7.35 1.57
N ASN A 61 -9.71 -7.73 0.29
CA ASN A 61 -10.51 -8.89 -0.12
C ASN A 61 -10.05 -10.18 0.57
N ALA A 62 -8.75 -10.37 0.73
CA ALA A 62 -8.22 -11.56 1.39
C ALA A 62 -8.58 -11.59 2.88
N ILE A 63 -8.59 -10.45 3.57
CA ILE A 63 -9.07 -10.35 4.96
C ILE A 63 -10.55 -10.73 5.06
N VAL A 64 -11.39 -10.23 4.15
CA VAL A 64 -12.82 -10.59 4.09
C VAL A 64 -12.97 -12.11 3.96
N ILE A 65 -12.21 -12.74 3.05
CA ILE A 65 -12.26 -14.19 2.82
C ILE A 65 -11.80 -14.97 4.06
N ILE A 66 -10.65 -14.62 4.64
CA ILE A 66 -10.06 -15.33 5.78
C ILE A 66 -10.93 -15.21 7.03
N THR A 67 -11.62 -14.09 7.20
CA THR A 67 -12.54 -13.87 8.32
C THR A 67 -13.94 -14.42 8.05
N GLY A 68 -14.20 -15.04 6.89
CA GLY A 68 -15.53 -15.51 6.51
C GLY A 68 -16.57 -14.39 6.45
N GLY A 69 -16.15 -13.16 6.16
CA GLY A 69 -17.03 -11.98 6.07
C GLY A 69 -17.32 -11.27 7.39
N HIS A 70 -16.74 -11.70 8.52
CA HIS A 70 -16.91 -10.98 9.80
C HIS A 70 -16.27 -9.58 9.78
N ILE A 71 -15.23 -9.41 8.96
CA ILE A 71 -14.66 -8.09 8.64
C ILE A 71 -15.05 -7.79 7.20
N ASP A 72 -15.85 -6.73 6.99
CA ASP A 72 -16.18 -6.25 5.66
C ASP A 72 -14.99 -5.55 4.99
N LYS A 73 -15.09 -5.30 3.69
CA LYS A 73 -14.00 -4.75 2.89
C LYS A 73 -13.63 -3.31 3.27
N VAL A 74 -14.60 -2.49 3.68
CA VAL A 74 -14.36 -1.09 4.10
C VAL A 74 -13.57 -1.11 5.41
N THR A 75 -14.00 -1.92 6.35
CA THR A 75 -13.30 -2.12 7.62
C THR A 75 -11.89 -2.68 7.40
N ALA A 76 -11.74 -3.67 6.50
CA ALA A 76 -10.44 -4.23 6.16
C ALA A 76 -9.48 -3.18 5.57
N ARG A 77 -9.96 -2.30 4.69
CA ARG A 77 -9.18 -1.16 4.16
C ARG A 77 -8.79 -0.18 5.26
N MET A 78 -9.73 0.18 6.15
CA MET A 78 -9.42 1.05 7.29
C MET A 78 -8.36 0.46 8.23
N MET A 79 -8.38 -0.86 8.43
CA MET A 79 -7.37 -1.56 9.23
C MET A 79 -5.99 -1.53 8.58
N MET A 80 -5.91 -1.61 7.25
CA MET A 80 -4.64 -1.47 6.52
C MET A 80 -3.98 -0.10 6.71
N THR A 81 -4.79 0.96 6.82
CA THR A 81 -4.31 2.33 7.07
C THR A 81 -3.96 2.58 8.53
N ASN A 82 -4.83 2.17 9.47
CA ASN A 82 -4.72 2.60 10.87
C ASN A 82 -4.15 1.54 11.82
N LYS A 83 -4.15 0.26 11.41
CA LYS A 83 -3.84 -0.90 12.26
C LYS A 83 -3.05 -1.95 11.49
N ARG A 84 -2.09 -1.51 10.67
CA ARG A 84 -1.36 -2.40 9.75
C ARG A 84 -0.67 -3.57 10.46
N GLU A 85 -0.10 -3.34 11.64
CA GLU A 85 0.52 -4.41 12.44
C GLU A 85 -0.48 -5.48 12.87
N ASP A 86 -1.70 -5.09 13.24
CA ASP A 86 -2.77 -6.05 13.59
C ASP A 86 -3.16 -6.88 12.37
N VAL A 87 -3.23 -6.26 11.20
CA VAL A 87 -3.53 -6.94 9.94
C VAL A 87 -2.43 -7.95 9.58
N GLU A 88 -1.17 -7.53 9.64
CA GLU A 88 -0.01 -8.41 9.42
C GLU A 88 -0.04 -9.59 10.40
N ARG A 89 -0.39 -9.36 11.67
CA ARG A 89 -0.50 -10.42 12.69
C ARG A 89 -1.64 -11.39 12.41
N ILE A 90 -2.83 -10.90 12.05
CA ILE A 90 -3.99 -11.75 11.70
C ILE A 90 -3.64 -12.65 10.52
N LEU A 91 -3.07 -12.05 9.47
CA LEU A 91 -2.71 -12.76 8.25
C LEU A 91 -1.62 -13.79 8.54
N ASN A 92 -0.56 -13.44 9.27
CA ASN A 92 0.49 -14.39 9.65
C ASN A 92 -0.03 -15.55 10.51
N LYS A 93 -0.99 -15.31 11.42
CA LYS A 93 -1.60 -16.37 12.26
C LYS A 93 -2.46 -17.34 11.45
N SER A 94 -3.29 -16.81 10.55
CA SER A 94 -4.19 -17.65 9.73
C SER A 94 -3.42 -18.62 8.81
N PHE A 95 -2.22 -18.24 8.35
CA PHE A 95 -1.36 -19.14 7.55
C PHE A 95 -0.51 -20.10 8.39
N SER A 96 -0.18 -19.77 9.65
CA SER A 96 0.52 -20.69 10.53
C SER A 96 -0.38 -21.82 11.05
N SER A 97 -1.69 -21.60 11.07
CA SER A 97 -2.68 -22.58 11.54
C SER A 97 -3.16 -23.56 10.45
N ALA A 98 -2.76 -23.35 9.19
CA ALA A 98 -3.09 -24.20 8.04
C ALA A 98 -2.06 -25.33 7.80
N CYS A 99 -1.09 -25.51 8.70
CA CYS A 99 -0.20 -26.67 8.73
C CYS A 99 -0.75 -27.72 9.71
N PHE A 100 -1.78 -28.47 9.29
CA PHE A 100 -2.12 -29.80 9.82
C PHE A 100 -2.76 -30.63 8.71
#